data_AF-A0A8B8MQR2-F1
#
_entry.id   AF-A0A8B8MQR2-F1
#
_cell.length_a   1.000
_cell.length_b   1.000
_cell.length_c   1.000
_cell.angle_alpha   90.00
_cell.angle_beta   90.00
_cell.angle_gamma   90.00
#
_symmetry.space_group_name_H-M   'P 1'
#
loop_
_entity.id
_entity.type
_entity.pdbx_description
1 polymer ?
#
loop_
_entity_poly.entity_id
_entity_poly.type
_entity_poly.pdbx_seq_one_letter_code
_entity_poly.pdbx_strand_id
1 'polypeptide(L)'
;MSLLSRYGRRAYSRSHMLRGPSALLRLAFLSTASTDSLGVRSPAQLGPPPIRVGLTESAGRGVFATRRIGSGELIHTAQPVVSHPSLHSLHTVCYSCLRKLNSAGSPAQAVSFCSDDCRARSQAFYEVETRADWSLHDGYCRTQGLKYPLLVKRLACMVISGATSTNCLDILQPAYLSPEMISEMEEGFRFLKCAFTDAHVKDEQIAFLTKQWYTTLLARIRINAFRVEVVGGSFEDLLSMAAASVEAEAAVGNAVYMLPSFYNHDFRRCSCKIEGPSRY
;
A
#
# COMPACT_ATOMS: atom_id res chain seq x y z
N MET A 1 10.49 -33.49 55.80
CA MET A 1 11.79 -32.84 56.09
C MET A 1 12.78 -33.18 54.98
N SER A 2 13.47 -32.15 54.50
CA SER A 2 14.65 -32.08 53.59
C SER A 2 15.48 -33.37 53.49
N LEU A 3 16.02 -33.78 52.33
CA LEU A 3 17.18 -33.12 51.70
C LEU A 3 17.34 -33.38 50.19
N LEU A 4 17.42 -32.26 49.49
CA LEU A 4 18.16 -31.89 48.28
C LEU A 4 19.13 -32.93 47.66
N SER A 5 18.97 -33.16 46.36
CA SER A 5 20.07 -33.52 45.46
C SER A 5 20.06 -32.58 44.24
N ARG A 6 21.14 -31.81 44.08
CA ARG A 6 21.50 -30.99 42.92
C ARG A 6 22.49 -31.77 42.04
N TYR A 7 22.59 -31.32 40.79
CA TYR A 7 23.54 -31.59 39.69
C TYR A 7 22.85 -32.31 38.53
N GLY A 8 22.79 -31.81 37.29
CA GLY A 8 23.25 -30.58 36.64
C GLY A 8 22.88 -30.72 35.16
N ARG A 9 22.11 -29.77 34.57
CA ARG A 9 21.73 -29.82 33.15
C ARG A 9 22.77 -29.08 32.31
N ARG A 10 23.45 -29.79 31.40
CA ARG A 10 24.24 -29.19 30.31
C ARG A 10 23.28 -28.61 29.28
N ALA A 11 23.32 -27.30 29.08
CA ALA A 11 22.76 -26.62 27.93
C ALA A 11 23.72 -26.75 26.75
N TYR A 12 23.26 -27.29 25.62
CA TYR A 12 23.97 -27.16 24.34
C TYR A 12 23.42 -25.94 23.61
N SER A 13 24.20 -24.85 23.63
CA SER A 13 24.04 -23.71 22.74
C SER A 13 24.78 -24.02 21.44
N ARG A 14 24.09 -23.98 20.30
CA ARG A 14 24.69 -24.17 18.97
C ARG A 14 24.64 -22.84 18.22
N SER A 15 25.62 -22.00 18.51
CA SER A 15 25.94 -20.81 17.72
C SER A 15 26.66 -21.25 16.44
N HIS A 16 25.99 -21.19 15.30
CA HIS A 16 26.67 -21.24 14.01
C HIS A 16 26.91 -19.81 13.51
N MET A 17 28.18 -19.40 13.56
CA MET A 17 28.68 -18.25 12.82
C MET A 17 28.54 -18.53 11.32
N LEU A 18 27.90 -17.61 10.59
CA LEU A 18 28.15 -17.42 9.17
C LEU A 18 28.61 -15.98 8.97
N ARG A 19 29.94 -15.88 8.85
CA ARG A 19 30.68 -14.69 8.45
C ARG A 19 30.69 -14.68 6.92
N GLY A 20 30.01 -13.71 6.31
CA GLY A 20 30.02 -13.48 4.86
C GLY A 20 30.01 -11.98 4.59
N PRO A 21 30.66 -11.48 3.51
CA PRO A 21 31.02 -10.07 3.39
C PRO A 21 29.81 -9.19 3.15
N SER A 22 29.65 -8.17 3.98
CA SER A 22 28.65 -7.12 3.82
C SER A 22 29.02 -6.26 2.60
N ALA A 23 28.41 -6.55 1.44
CA ALA A 23 28.41 -5.64 0.31
C ALA A 23 27.53 -4.43 0.68
N LEU A 24 28.14 -3.41 1.28
CA LEU A 24 27.52 -2.10 1.46
C LEU A 24 27.29 -1.51 0.06
N LEU A 25 26.05 -1.59 -0.44
CA LEU A 25 25.61 -0.75 -1.55
C LEU A 25 25.65 0.71 -1.10
N ARG A 26 26.78 1.37 -1.36
CA ARG A 26 26.91 2.82 -1.30
C ARG A 26 26.21 3.41 -2.52
N LEU A 27 24.97 3.86 -2.35
CA LEU A 27 24.34 4.79 -3.28
C LEU A 27 25.03 6.16 -3.09
N ALA A 28 26.10 6.40 -3.84
CA ALA A 28 26.73 7.71 -3.93
C ALA A 28 26.03 8.53 -5.01
N PHE A 29 25.27 9.55 -4.60
CA PHE A 29 24.79 10.59 -5.51
C PHE A 29 25.82 11.73 -5.50
N LEU A 30 26.56 11.87 -6.60
CA LEU A 30 27.36 13.06 -6.86
C LEU A 30 26.46 14.11 -7.52
N SER A 31 26.44 15.33 -7.01
CA SER A 31 25.92 16.48 -7.74
C SER A 31 26.82 17.67 -7.49
N THR A 32 27.40 18.18 -8.58
CA THR A 32 28.22 19.38 -8.65
C THR A 32 27.33 20.61 -8.47
N ALA A 33 27.78 21.53 -7.61
CA ALA A 33 27.12 22.81 -7.41
C ALA A 33 27.51 23.78 -8.53
N SER A 34 26.52 24.51 -9.06
CA SER A 34 26.72 25.75 -9.80
C SER A 34 25.73 26.79 -9.31
N THR A 35 26.24 28.01 -9.20
CA THR A 35 25.71 29.16 -8.46
C THR A 35 24.55 29.88 -9.13
N ASP A 36 23.59 30.25 -8.27
CA ASP A 36 22.74 31.45 -8.21
C ASP A 36 21.97 31.97 -9.44
N SER A 37 20.64 32.01 -9.30
CA SER A 37 19.80 33.19 -9.54
C SER A 37 18.33 32.92 -9.18
N LEU A 38 17.68 33.95 -8.62
CA LEU A 38 16.30 33.98 -8.11
C LEU A 38 15.26 33.74 -9.22
N GLY A 39 14.51 32.66 -9.12
CA GLY A 39 13.38 32.36 -10.02
C GLY A 39 12.47 31.27 -9.46
N VAL A 40 11.16 31.46 -9.64
CA VAL A 40 10.05 30.63 -9.12
C VAL A 40 10.30 29.13 -9.34
N ARG A 41 10.36 28.35 -8.25
CA ARG A 41 10.70 26.93 -8.28
C ARG A 41 9.55 26.08 -8.84
N SER A 42 9.77 25.51 -10.02
CA SER A 42 9.01 24.36 -10.52
C SER A 42 9.21 23.16 -9.57
N PRO A 43 8.26 22.21 -9.41
CA PRO A 43 8.36 21.09 -8.46
C PRO A 43 9.61 20.20 -8.65
N ALA A 44 10.28 20.29 -9.81
CA ALA A 44 11.56 19.66 -10.09
C ALA A 44 12.79 20.31 -9.41
N GLN A 45 12.63 21.47 -8.74
CA GLN A 45 13.70 22.20 -8.06
C GLN A 45 13.70 22.06 -6.53
N LEU A 46 12.81 21.25 -5.97
CA LEU A 46 12.87 20.91 -4.56
C LEU A 46 13.97 19.85 -4.39
N GLY A 47 14.95 20.14 -3.53
CA GLY A 47 15.95 19.15 -3.11
C GLY A 47 15.28 17.90 -2.50
N PRO A 48 16.05 16.89 -2.08
CA PRO A 48 15.47 15.69 -1.50
C PRO A 48 14.49 16.06 -0.37
N PRO A 49 13.38 15.29 -0.20
CA PRO A 49 12.44 15.52 0.88
C PRO A 49 13.17 15.74 2.21
N PRO A 50 12.69 16.60 3.12
CA PRO A 50 13.37 16.91 4.38
C PRO A 50 13.28 15.75 5.40
N ILE A 51 13.35 14.52 4.91
CA ILE A 51 13.18 13.28 5.64
C ILE A 51 14.15 12.21 5.13
N ARG A 52 14.49 11.27 6.01
CA ARG A 52 15.24 10.05 5.69
C ARG A 52 14.64 8.86 6.42
N VAL A 53 14.75 7.67 5.84
CA VAL A 53 14.40 6.42 6.54
C VAL A 53 15.62 5.94 7.33
N GLY A 54 15.41 5.57 8.59
CA GLY A 54 16.44 5.04 9.48
C GLY A 54 15.89 3.93 10.38
N LEU A 55 16.73 3.39 11.24
CA LEU A 55 16.32 2.45 12.29
C LEU A 55 16.00 3.20 13.58
N THR A 56 14.99 2.71 14.28
CA THR A 56 14.64 3.09 15.66
C THR A 56 15.16 2.00 16.60
N GLU A 57 15.26 2.33 17.89
CA GLU A 57 15.73 1.37 18.91
C GLU A 57 14.74 0.22 19.15
N SER A 58 13.43 0.45 18.95
CA SER A 58 12.38 -0.48 19.37
C SER A 58 11.27 -0.76 18.35
N ALA A 59 11.09 0.07 17.32
CA ALA A 59 9.98 -0.03 16.36
C ALA A 59 10.43 -0.42 14.95
N GLY A 60 11.69 -0.83 14.77
CA GLY A 60 12.25 -1.14 13.45
C GLY A 60 12.52 0.12 12.63
N ARG A 61 12.08 0.18 11.36
CA ARG A 61 12.31 1.34 10.49
C ARG A 61 11.41 2.52 10.87
N GLY A 62 11.87 3.73 10.62
CA GLY A 62 11.11 4.95 10.84
C GLY A 62 11.57 6.09 9.94
N VAL A 63 10.72 7.12 9.81
CA VAL A 63 11.04 8.34 9.07
C VAL A 63 11.53 9.42 10.04
N PHE A 64 12.65 10.06 9.71
CA PHE A 64 13.29 11.09 10.51
C PHE A 64 13.48 12.36 9.69
N ALA A 65 13.19 13.52 10.28
CA ALA A 65 13.47 14.80 9.63
C ALA A 65 14.98 15.02 9.45
N THR A 66 15.38 15.59 8.31
CA THR A 66 16.78 15.97 8.02
C THR A 66 17.07 17.44 8.34
N ARG A 67 16.02 18.23 8.59
CA ARG A 67 16.06 19.62 9.05
C ARG A 67 14.80 19.93 9.87
N ARG A 68 14.72 21.15 10.40
CA ARG A 68 13.46 21.65 10.97
C ARG A 68 12.38 21.75 9.88
N ILE A 69 11.17 21.31 10.21
CA ILE A 69 9.98 21.35 9.35
C ILE A 69 8.96 22.26 10.06
N GLY A 70 8.45 23.26 9.35
CA GLY A 70 7.45 24.19 9.87
C GLY A 70 6.05 23.57 9.95
N SER A 71 5.16 24.18 10.74
CA SER A 71 3.74 23.83 10.73
C SER A 71 3.13 24.12 9.35
N GLY A 72 2.32 23.18 8.84
CA GLY A 72 1.71 23.30 7.51
C GLY A 72 2.67 23.10 6.32
N GLU A 73 3.95 22.81 6.59
CA GLU A 73 4.93 22.58 5.52
C GLU A 73 4.71 21.21 4.86
N LEU A 74 4.65 21.19 3.53
CA LEU A 74 4.60 19.95 2.76
C LEU A 74 5.92 19.18 2.90
N ILE A 75 5.85 18.01 3.53
CA ILE A 75 7.03 17.14 3.72
C ILE A 75 7.36 16.40 2.42
N HIS A 76 6.39 15.67 1.85
CA HIS A 76 6.55 15.00 0.58
C HIS A 76 5.18 14.63 -0.02
N THR A 77 5.15 14.35 -1.32
CA THR A 77 4.03 13.68 -2.00
C THR A 77 4.39 12.23 -2.28
N ALA A 78 3.40 11.35 -2.40
CA ALA A 78 3.61 9.95 -2.79
C ALA A 78 2.50 9.48 -3.72
N GLN A 79 2.87 8.68 -4.71
CA GLN A 79 1.92 7.90 -5.50
C GLN A 79 1.72 6.52 -4.86
N PRO A 80 0.51 5.96 -4.94
CA PRO A 80 0.26 4.64 -4.40
C PRO A 80 0.99 3.59 -5.24
N VAL A 81 1.59 2.60 -4.58
CA VAL A 81 2.12 1.40 -5.25
C VAL A 81 0.96 0.60 -5.84
N VAL A 82 -0.14 0.53 -5.11
CA VAL A 82 -1.41 -0.04 -5.57
C VAL A 82 -2.56 0.68 -4.88
N SER A 83 -3.65 0.91 -5.60
CA SER A 83 -4.89 1.47 -5.07
C SER A 83 -6.08 0.74 -5.68
N HIS A 84 -7.16 0.57 -4.92
CA HIS A 84 -8.39 -0.02 -5.42
C HIS A 84 -9.59 0.75 -4.86
N PRO A 85 -10.53 1.23 -5.72
CA PRO A 85 -11.77 1.83 -5.25
C PRO A 85 -12.58 0.84 -4.42
N SER A 86 -13.35 1.31 -3.44
CA SER A 86 -14.34 0.44 -2.82
C SER A 86 -15.34 -0.02 -3.90
N LEU A 87 -15.93 -1.21 -3.75
CA LEU A 87 -16.84 -1.77 -4.76
C LEU A 87 -18.04 -0.85 -5.05
N HIS A 88 -18.51 -0.09 -4.06
CA HIS A 88 -19.58 0.90 -4.22
C HIS A 88 -19.14 2.24 -4.85
N SER A 89 -17.83 2.48 -4.97
CA SER A 89 -17.27 3.75 -5.45
C SER A 89 -16.62 3.65 -6.85
N LEU A 90 -16.73 2.49 -7.52
CA LEU A 90 -16.06 2.24 -8.81
C LEU A 90 -16.36 3.30 -9.90
N HIS A 91 -17.54 3.91 -9.86
CA HIS A 91 -17.99 4.91 -10.85
C HIS A 91 -17.92 6.35 -10.34
N THR A 92 -17.60 6.57 -9.06
CA THR A 92 -17.60 7.91 -8.44
C THR A 92 -16.20 8.47 -8.22
N VAL A 93 -15.17 7.63 -8.34
CA VAL A 93 -13.76 8.03 -8.24
C VAL A 93 -12.94 7.54 -9.42
N CYS A 94 -11.77 8.17 -9.59
CA CYS A 94 -10.77 7.73 -10.54
C CYS A 94 -10.30 6.31 -10.17
N TYR A 95 -10.42 5.40 -11.11
CA TYR A 95 -10.02 4.00 -10.95
C TYR A 95 -8.55 3.80 -10.57
N SER A 96 -7.68 4.71 -11.01
CA SER A 96 -6.22 4.67 -10.78
C SER A 96 -5.76 5.39 -9.51
N CYS A 97 -6.30 6.58 -9.21
CA CYS A 97 -5.79 7.42 -8.11
C CYS A 97 -6.82 7.74 -7.02
N LEU A 98 -8.04 7.21 -7.13
CA LEU A 98 -9.14 7.37 -6.16
C LEU A 98 -9.63 8.82 -5.96
N ARG A 99 -9.17 9.76 -6.79
CA ARG A 99 -9.71 11.13 -6.81
C ARG A 99 -11.19 11.12 -7.17
N LYS A 100 -12.03 11.82 -6.39
CA LYS A 100 -13.45 12.03 -6.73
C LYS A 100 -13.61 12.68 -8.10
N LEU A 101 -14.59 12.18 -8.84
CA LEU A 101 -14.94 12.70 -10.16
C LEU A 101 -16.16 13.61 -10.02
N ASN A 102 -16.12 14.75 -10.70
CA ASN A 102 -17.19 15.75 -10.65
C ASN A 102 -18.37 15.40 -11.57
N SER A 103 -18.21 14.39 -12.42
CA SER A 103 -19.23 13.93 -13.35
C SER A 103 -19.33 12.43 -13.17
N ALA A 104 -20.52 11.93 -12.83
CA ALA A 104 -20.81 10.51 -12.94
C ALA A 104 -20.50 10.12 -14.39
N GLY A 105 -19.55 9.20 -14.59
CA GLY A 105 -19.21 8.73 -15.91
C GLY A 105 -20.48 8.25 -16.64
N SER A 106 -20.47 8.28 -17.97
CA SER A 106 -21.52 7.62 -18.74
C SER A 106 -21.67 6.17 -18.24
N PRO A 107 -22.89 5.69 -17.96
CA PRO A 107 -23.13 4.34 -17.42
C PRO A 107 -22.62 3.22 -18.34
N ALA A 108 -22.21 3.54 -19.57
CA ALA A 108 -21.59 2.59 -20.50
C ALA A 108 -20.13 2.21 -20.15
N GLN A 109 -19.41 2.97 -19.33
CA GLN A 109 -18.03 2.65 -18.95
C GLN A 109 -17.95 2.01 -17.55
N ALA A 110 -17.37 0.82 -17.46
CA ALA A 110 -17.21 0.07 -16.22
C ALA A 110 -16.38 0.80 -15.16
N VAL A 111 -15.46 1.70 -15.57
CA VAL A 111 -14.59 2.48 -14.69
C VAL A 111 -14.34 3.87 -15.27
N SER A 112 -13.92 4.84 -14.43
CA SER A 112 -13.65 6.22 -14.86
C SER A 112 -12.26 6.72 -14.45
N PHE A 113 -11.71 7.69 -15.19
CA PHE A 113 -10.37 8.25 -14.96
C PHE A 113 -10.41 9.77 -14.87
N CYS A 114 -9.58 10.37 -14.00
CA CYS A 114 -9.50 11.83 -13.87
C CYS A 114 -8.60 12.52 -14.89
N SER A 115 -7.78 11.76 -15.62
CA SER A 115 -6.87 12.26 -16.65
C SER A 115 -6.39 11.13 -17.56
N ASP A 116 -5.88 11.48 -18.74
CA ASP A 116 -5.28 10.54 -19.68
C ASP A 116 -4.04 9.86 -19.08
N ASP A 117 -3.26 10.56 -18.26
CA ASP A 117 -2.16 9.95 -17.51
C ASP A 117 -2.61 8.81 -16.61
N CYS A 118 -3.75 8.98 -15.91
CA CYS A 118 -4.30 7.94 -15.04
C CYS A 118 -4.82 6.75 -15.86
N ARG A 119 -5.41 7.02 -17.03
CA ARG A 119 -5.82 5.97 -17.99
C ARG A 119 -4.60 5.19 -18.47
N ALA A 120 -3.61 5.88 -19.04
CA ALA A 120 -2.40 5.30 -19.61
C ALA A 120 -1.60 4.47 -18.59
N ARG A 121 -1.36 5.00 -17.38
CA ARG A 121 -0.65 4.26 -16.32
C ARG A 121 -1.38 3.00 -15.84
N SER A 122 -2.71 2.98 -15.98
CA SER A 122 -3.51 1.83 -15.56
C SER A 122 -3.76 0.80 -16.64
N GLN A 123 -3.55 1.16 -17.90
CA GLN A 123 -4.00 0.39 -19.05
C GLN A 123 -3.52 -1.06 -19.01
N ALA A 124 -2.24 -1.28 -18.78
CA ALA A 124 -1.65 -2.62 -18.80
C ALA A 124 -2.31 -3.58 -17.81
N PHE A 125 -2.52 -3.16 -16.56
CA PHE A 125 -3.16 -4.02 -15.54
C PHE A 125 -4.68 -4.00 -15.64
N TYR A 126 -5.28 -2.92 -16.15
CA TYR A 126 -6.70 -2.84 -16.41
C TYR A 126 -7.14 -3.85 -17.46
N GLU A 127 -6.38 -3.99 -18.56
CA GLU A 127 -6.63 -5.00 -19.59
C GLU A 127 -6.57 -6.43 -19.02
N VAL A 128 -5.66 -6.70 -18.08
CA VAL A 128 -5.64 -7.99 -17.36
C VAL A 128 -6.88 -8.14 -16.50
N GLU A 129 -7.23 -7.13 -15.71
CA GLU A 129 -8.39 -7.14 -14.80
C GLU A 129 -9.69 -7.35 -15.60
N THR A 130 -9.86 -6.74 -16.78
CA THR A 130 -11.10 -6.88 -17.57
C THR A 130 -11.29 -8.22 -18.28
N ARG A 131 -10.28 -9.08 -18.33
CA ARG A 131 -10.37 -10.41 -18.98
C ARG A 131 -11.03 -11.48 -18.11
N ALA A 132 -11.06 -11.28 -16.80
CA ALA A 132 -11.56 -12.25 -15.84
C ALA A 132 -12.94 -11.86 -15.31
N ASP A 133 -13.76 -12.87 -15.02
CA ASP A 133 -14.98 -12.67 -14.23
C ASP A 133 -14.63 -12.63 -12.74
N TRP A 134 -14.92 -11.49 -12.11
CA TRP A 134 -14.67 -11.27 -10.69
C TRP A 134 -15.90 -11.49 -9.82
N SER A 135 -17.03 -11.92 -10.38
CA SER A 135 -18.31 -12.06 -9.68
C SER A 135 -18.21 -12.82 -8.35
N LEU A 136 -17.56 -13.99 -8.36
CA LEU A 136 -17.35 -14.83 -7.18
C LEU A 136 -16.39 -14.18 -6.17
N HIS A 137 -15.27 -13.63 -6.65
CA HIS A 137 -14.27 -12.99 -5.80
C HIS A 137 -14.82 -11.73 -5.12
N ASP A 138 -15.44 -10.84 -5.90
CA ASP A 138 -15.99 -9.58 -5.41
C ASP A 138 -17.26 -9.83 -4.57
N GLY A 139 -18.04 -10.87 -4.89
CA GLY A 139 -19.13 -11.36 -4.06
C GLY A 139 -18.66 -11.85 -2.70
N TYR A 140 -17.61 -12.68 -2.65
CA TYR A 140 -16.98 -13.13 -1.41
C TYR A 140 -16.47 -11.94 -0.58
N CYS A 141 -15.75 -11.00 -1.21
CA CYS A 141 -15.26 -9.79 -0.55
C CYS A 141 -16.40 -8.94 0.02
N ARG A 142 -17.50 -8.78 -0.73
CA ARG A 142 -18.67 -8.02 -0.29
C ARG A 142 -19.34 -8.67 0.92
N THR A 143 -19.62 -9.97 0.85
CA THR A 143 -20.30 -10.72 1.92
C THR A 143 -19.49 -10.74 3.21
N GLN A 144 -18.16 -10.83 3.11
CA GLN A 144 -17.25 -10.88 4.25
C GLN A 144 -16.73 -9.51 4.69
N GLY A 145 -17.12 -8.41 4.03
CA GLY A 145 -16.61 -7.07 4.31
C GLY A 145 -15.10 -6.91 4.09
N LEU A 146 -14.50 -7.72 3.20
CA LEU A 146 -13.06 -7.75 2.96
C LEU A 146 -12.64 -6.74 1.90
N LYS A 147 -11.77 -5.81 2.31
CA LYS A 147 -11.25 -4.73 1.43
C LYS A 147 -9.85 -4.98 0.86
N TYR A 148 -9.00 -5.69 1.60
CA TYR A 148 -7.60 -5.94 1.20
C TYR A 148 -7.42 -6.96 0.08
N PRO A 149 -8.26 -8.01 -0.06
CA PRO A 149 -8.20 -8.90 -1.23
C PRO A 149 -8.38 -8.16 -2.56
N LEU A 150 -9.14 -7.06 -2.59
CA LEU A 150 -9.29 -6.22 -3.78
C LEU A 150 -7.96 -5.54 -4.20
N LEU A 151 -7.14 -5.12 -3.23
CA LEU A 151 -5.80 -4.61 -3.51
C LEU A 151 -4.87 -5.72 -4.04
N VAL A 152 -4.97 -6.92 -3.48
CA VAL A 152 -4.18 -8.08 -3.96
C VAL A 152 -4.59 -8.48 -5.36
N LYS A 153 -5.89 -8.52 -5.65
CA LYS A 153 -6.43 -8.75 -7.00
C LYS A 153 -5.77 -7.80 -8.01
N ARG A 154 -5.78 -6.50 -7.72
CA ARG A 154 -5.15 -5.51 -8.59
C ARG A 154 -3.64 -5.69 -8.69
N LEU A 155 -2.95 -5.94 -7.58
CA LEU A 155 -1.51 -6.15 -7.62
C LEU A 155 -1.15 -7.40 -8.43
N ALA A 156 -1.92 -8.47 -8.36
CA ALA A 156 -1.76 -9.65 -9.20
C ALA A 156 -1.93 -9.28 -10.69
N CYS A 157 -2.94 -8.49 -11.05
CA CYS A 157 -3.09 -7.97 -12.41
C CYS A 157 -1.88 -7.12 -12.85
N MET A 158 -1.35 -6.28 -11.95
CA MET A 158 -0.14 -5.50 -12.20
C MET A 158 1.08 -6.38 -12.45
N VAL A 159 1.28 -7.44 -11.67
CA VAL A 159 2.38 -8.40 -11.86
C VAL A 159 2.22 -9.14 -13.19
N ILE A 160 1.03 -9.66 -13.51
CA ILE A 160 0.75 -10.38 -14.77
C ILE A 160 1.00 -9.48 -15.99
N SER A 161 0.65 -8.20 -15.91
CA SER A 161 0.88 -7.21 -16.97
C SER A 161 2.34 -6.73 -17.07
N GLY A 162 3.20 -7.10 -16.13
CA GLY A 162 4.58 -6.60 -16.04
C GLY A 162 4.71 -5.17 -15.50
N ALA A 163 3.62 -4.55 -15.03
CA ALA A 163 3.62 -3.19 -14.47
C ALA A 163 4.34 -3.11 -13.11
N THR A 164 4.50 -4.23 -12.40
CA THR A 164 5.25 -4.30 -11.13
C THR A 164 5.84 -5.69 -10.91
N SER A 165 6.74 -5.82 -9.94
CA SER A 165 7.33 -7.09 -9.52
C SER A 165 6.55 -7.76 -8.39
N THR A 166 6.74 -9.07 -8.23
CA THR A 166 6.10 -9.89 -7.18
C THR A 166 6.52 -9.51 -5.76
N ASN A 167 7.68 -8.87 -5.61
CA ASN A 167 8.30 -8.47 -4.35
C ASN A 167 8.17 -6.96 -4.07
N CYS A 168 7.33 -6.24 -4.81
CA CYS A 168 7.23 -4.78 -4.72
C CYS A 168 6.86 -4.25 -3.33
N LEU A 169 6.29 -5.07 -2.45
CA LEU A 169 5.95 -4.71 -1.06
C LEU A 169 6.87 -5.38 -0.02
N ASP A 170 7.88 -6.16 -0.39
CA ASP A 170 8.63 -7.01 0.56
C ASP A 170 9.31 -6.24 1.69
N ILE A 171 9.68 -4.98 1.40
CA ILE A 171 10.26 -4.07 2.38
C ILE A 171 9.27 -3.64 3.47
N LEU A 172 7.96 -3.73 3.24
CA LEU A 172 6.95 -3.34 4.22
C LEU A 172 6.80 -4.39 5.32
N GLN A 173 6.45 -3.93 6.52
CA GLN A 173 6.28 -4.81 7.67
C GLN A 173 5.05 -5.70 7.48
N PRO A 174 5.14 -7.03 7.65
CA PRO A 174 3.97 -7.89 7.66
C PRO A 174 3.28 -7.89 9.02
N ALA A 175 1.95 -8.03 9.02
CA ALA A 175 1.19 -8.33 10.22
C ALA A 175 1.46 -9.77 10.71
N TYR A 176 1.33 -9.99 12.02
CA TYR A 176 1.15 -11.34 12.53
C TYR A 176 -0.24 -11.85 12.14
N LEU A 177 -0.31 -13.06 11.58
CA LEU A 177 -1.56 -13.69 11.18
C LEU A 177 -1.86 -14.89 12.09
N SER A 178 -3.06 -14.96 12.64
CA SER A 178 -3.51 -16.15 13.35
C SER A 178 -3.87 -17.28 12.35
N PRO A 179 -3.90 -18.55 12.78
CA PRO A 179 -4.32 -19.66 11.93
C PRO A 179 -5.70 -19.47 11.30
N GLU A 180 -6.65 -18.88 12.04
CA GLU A 180 -8.00 -18.59 11.57
C GLU A 180 -7.97 -17.55 10.45
N MET A 181 -7.20 -16.47 10.63
CA MET A 181 -7.01 -15.45 9.59
C MET A 181 -6.37 -16.05 8.33
N ILE A 182 -5.43 -16.98 8.48
CA ILE A 182 -4.80 -17.66 7.34
C ILE A 182 -5.85 -18.47 6.57
N SER A 183 -6.71 -19.22 7.28
CA SER A 183 -7.79 -20.00 6.66
C SER A 183 -8.74 -19.14 5.82
N GLU A 184 -9.20 -18.00 6.36
CA GLU A 184 -10.03 -17.05 5.60
C GLU A 184 -9.31 -16.52 4.35
N MET A 185 -8.01 -16.25 4.46
CA MET A 185 -7.20 -15.81 3.32
C MET A 185 -7.07 -16.89 2.23
N GLU A 186 -6.97 -18.16 2.59
CA GLU A 186 -6.87 -19.25 1.60
C GLU A 186 -8.11 -19.36 0.72
N GLU A 187 -9.29 -19.06 1.25
CA GLU A 187 -10.53 -19.07 0.48
C GLU A 187 -10.57 -17.90 -0.53
N GLY A 188 -10.16 -16.70 -0.10
CA GLY A 188 -9.99 -15.57 -1.02
C GLY A 188 -8.95 -15.85 -2.13
N PHE A 189 -7.86 -16.54 -1.78
CA PHE A 189 -6.85 -16.99 -2.75
C PHE A 189 -7.46 -17.93 -3.79
N ARG A 190 -8.31 -18.88 -3.37
CA ARG A 190 -8.96 -19.83 -4.28
C ARG A 190 -9.80 -19.10 -5.32
N PHE A 191 -10.64 -18.15 -4.90
CA PHE A 191 -11.45 -17.36 -5.84
C PHE A 191 -10.59 -16.53 -6.80
N LEU A 192 -9.52 -15.90 -6.30
CA LEU A 192 -8.59 -15.13 -7.14
C LEU A 192 -7.92 -16.02 -8.20
N LYS A 193 -7.43 -17.19 -7.81
CA LYS A 193 -6.77 -18.12 -8.72
C LYS A 193 -7.73 -18.69 -9.76
N CYS A 194 -8.92 -19.12 -9.35
CA CYS A 194 -9.96 -19.59 -10.25
C CYS A 194 -10.31 -18.54 -11.31
N ALA A 195 -10.51 -17.28 -10.92
CA ALA A 195 -10.84 -16.22 -11.87
C ALA A 195 -9.77 -16.05 -12.98
N PHE A 196 -8.48 -16.18 -12.65
CA PHE A 196 -7.43 -16.13 -13.67
C PHE A 196 -7.35 -17.39 -14.54
N THR A 197 -7.55 -18.57 -13.94
CA THR A 197 -7.57 -19.84 -14.68
C THR A 197 -8.75 -19.89 -15.66
N ASP A 198 -9.94 -19.47 -15.22
CA ASP A 198 -11.15 -19.44 -16.04
C ASP A 198 -11.06 -18.38 -17.15
N ALA A 199 -10.29 -17.31 -16.93
CA ALA A 199 -9.94 -16.31 -17.93
C ALA A 199 -8.83 -16.76 -18.91
N HIS A 200 -8.41 -18.02 -18.84
CA HIS A 200 -7.32 -18.59 -19.65
C HIS A 200 -6.00 -17.82 -19.58
N VAL A 201 -5.69 -17.21 -18.43
CA VAL A 201 -4.36 -16.67 -18.18
C VAL A 201 -3.39 -17.86 -18.06
N LYS A 202 -2.28 -17.81 -18.80
CA LYS A 202 -1.35 -18.93 -18.89
C LYS A 202 -0.75 -19.27 -17.52
N ASP A 203 -0.55 -20.56 -17.26
CA ASP A 203 0.01 -21.04 -15.99
C ASP A 203 1.37 -20.43 -15.66
N GLU A 204 2.22 -20.16 -16.67
CA GLU A 204 3.51 -19.51 -16.45
C GLU A 204 3.34 -18.06 -15.96
N GLN A 205 2.30 -17.36 -16.42
CA GLN A 205 2.02 -15.98 -16.02
C GLN A 205 1.47 -15.90 -14.59
N ILE A 206 0.79 -16.94 -14.11
CA ILE A 206 0.25 -17.01 -12.74
C ILE A 206 1.07 -17.92 -11.81
N ALA A 207 2.22 -18.42 -12.25
CA ALA A 207 3.07 -19.32 -11.45
C ALA A 207 3.51 -18.67 -10.12
N PHE A 208 3.65 -17.35 -10.07
CA PHE A 208 3.96 -16.61 -8.84
C PHE A 208 2.82 -16.63 -7.82
N LEU A 209 1.57 -16.83 -8.26
CA LEU A 209 0.36 -16.74 -7.46
C LEU A 209 0.18 -18.02 -6.62
N THR A 210 1.01 -18.13 -5.60
CA THR A 210 0.98 -19.20 -4.60
C THR A 210 0.21 -18.76 -3.35
N LYS A 211 -0.28 -19.74 -2.55
CA LYS A 211 -0.88 -19.45 -1.24
C LYS A 211 0.07 -18.63 -0.36
N GLN A 212 1.35 -18.96 -0.38
CA GLN A 212 2.38 -18.25 0.37
C GLN A 212 2.51 -16.81 -0.11
N TRP A 213 2.58 -16.56 -1.42
CA TRP A 213 2.66 -15.20 -1.95
C TRP A 213 1.43 -14.38 -1.52
N TYR A 214 0.23 -14.93 -1.67
CA TYR A 214 -1.03 -14.24 -1.35
C TYR A 214 -1.13 -13.88 0.13
N THR A 215 -0.91 -14.84 1.03
CA THR A 215 -0.97 -14.64 2.49
C THR A 215 0.09 -13.65 2.98
N THR A 216 1.31 -13.78 2.46
CA THR A 216 2.45 -12.91 2.77
C THR A 216 2.24 -11.47 2.31
N LEU A 217 1.55 -11.29 1.17
CA LEU A 217 1.18 -9.98 0.65
C LEU A 217 0.04 -9.35 1.45
N LEU A 218 -1.01 -10.11 1.75
CA LEU A 218 -2.12 -9.64 2.59
C LEU A 218 -1.64 -9.22 3.98
N ALA A 219 -0.73 -9.97 4.59
CA ALA A 219 -0.14 -9.62 5.87
C ALA A 219 0.46 -8.20 5.85
N ARG A 220 1.15 -7.83 4.77
CA ARG A 220 1.73 -6.49 4.60
C ARG A 220 0.67 -5.45 4.33
N ILE A 221 -0.23 -5.70 3.39
CA ILE A 221 -1.31 -4.75 3.05
C ILE A 221 -2.13 -4.42 4.30
N ARG A 222 -2.42 -5.41 5.16
CA ARG A 222 -3.28 -5.25 6.33
C ARG A 222 -2.84 -4.14 7.30
N ILE A 223 -1.54 -3.93 7.48
CA ILE A 223 -1.00 -2.91 8.40
C ILE A 223 -0.32 -1.73 7.70
N ASN A 224 -0.23 -1.74 6.37
CA ASN A 224 0.40 -0.68 5.58
C ASN A 224 -0.59 0.03 4.61
N ALA A 225 -1.81 -0.48 4.46
CA ALA A 225 -2.82 0.14 3.63
C ALA A 225 -3.45 1.35 4.33
N PHE A 226 -3.62 2.40 3.54
CA PHE A 226 -4.31 3.62 3.91
C PHE A 226 -5.72 3.56 3.33
N ARG A 227 -6.70 3.84 4.19
CA ARG A 227 -8.05 4.17 3.74
C ARG A 227 -7.98 5.53 3.05
N VAL A 228 -8.57 5.64 1.87
CA VAL A 228 -8.68 6.91 1.14
C VAL A 228 -10.09 7.44 1.31
N GLU A 229 -10.16 8.69 1.74
CA GLU A 229 -11.39 9.44 1.98
C GLU A 229 -11.37 10.69 1.12
N VAL A 230 -12.56 11.16 0.72
CA VAL A 230 -12.69 12.39 -0.05
C VAL A 230 -13.33 13.44 0.82
N VAL A 231 -12.58 14.50 1.12
CA VAL A 231 -13.08 15.64 1.90
C VAL A 231 -14.21 16.34 1.14
N GLY A 232 -15.36 16.51 1.79
CA GLY A 232 -16.48 17.31 1.32
C GLY A 232 -16.08 18.79 1.25
N GLY A 233 -16.81 19.57 0.45
CA GLY A 233 -16.42 20.94 0.12
C GLY A 233 -16.61 21.94 1.27
N SER A 234 -17.38 21.59 2.31
CA SER A 234 -17.73 22.49 3.42
C SER A 234 -17.15 22.05 4.78
N PHE A 235 -17.08 22.98 5.75
CA PHE A 235 -16.63 22.68 7.11
C PHE A 235 -17.63 21.81 7.91
N GLU A 236 -18.93 21.92 7.63
CA GLU A 236 -19.91 20.98 8.18
C GLU A 236 -19.71 19.58 7.60
N ASP A 237 -19.34 19.49 6.32
CA ASP A 237 -19.01 18.21 5.68
C ASP A 237 -17.83 17.55 6.41
N LEU A 238 -16.87 18.30 6.95
CA LEU A 238 -15.72 17.74 7.68
C LEU A 238 -16.12 17.05 8.99
N LEU A 239 -17.08 17.60 9.75
CA LEU A 239 -17.57 16.97 10.99
C LEU A 239 -18.46 15.77 10.70
N SER A 240 -19.38 15.89 9.74
CA SER A 240 -20.19 14.76 9.26
C SER A 240 -19.32 13.65 8.65
N MET A 241 -18.23 14.01 7.96
CA MET A 241 -17.25 13.06 7.48
C MET A 241 -16.40 12.45 8.57
N ALA A 242 -16.04 13.19 9.61
CA ALA A 242 -15.34 12.61 10.75
C ALA A 242 -16.21 11.53 11.41
N ALA A 243 -17.52 11.79 11.56
CA ALA A 243 -18.50 10.80 12.01
C ALA A 243 -18.61 9.60 11.04
N ALA A 244 -18.78 9.85 9.73
CA ALA A 244 -18.85 8.79 8.71
C ALA A 244 -17.50 8.06 8.48
N SER A 245 -16.39 8.66 8.87
CA SER A 245 -15.06 8.06 8.91
C SER A 245 -14.96 7.08 10.07
N VAL A 246 -15.52 7.41 11.24
CA VAL A 246 -15.68 6.46 12.34
C VAL A 246 -16.61 5.29 11.93
N GLU A 247 -17.67 5.55 11.17
CA GLU A 247 -18.64 4.53 10.72
C GLU A 247 -18.23 3.76 9.46
N ALA A 248 -17.02 3.99 8.93
CA ALA A 248 -16.49 3.34 7.72
C ALA A 248 -17.22 3.63 6.39
N GLU A 249 -18.26 4.47 6.38
CA GLU A 249 -19.10 4.75 5.20
C GLU A 249 -18.48 5.74 4.20
N ALA A 250 -17.60 6.65 4.64
CA ALA A 250 -17.01 7.69 3.77
C ALA A 250 -15.80 7.22 2.91
N ALA A 251 -15.43 5.93 2.95
CA ALA A 251 -14.24 5.44 2.26
C ALA A 251 -14.47 5.25 0.76
N VAL A 252 -13.71 5.95 -0.08
CA VAL A 252 -13.77 5.74 -1.54
C VAL A 252 -12.88 4.59 -2.02
N GLY A 253 -11.96 4.13 -1.18
CA GLY A 253 -11.10 2.99 -1.47
C GLY A 253 -9.95 2.84 -0.50
N ASN A 254 -8.99 1.99 -0.87
CA ASN A 254 -7.77 1.77 -0.10
C ASN A 254 -6.56 1.87 -1.03
N ALA A 255 -5.40 2.20 -0.47
CA ALA A 255 -4.15 2.30 -1.21
C ALA A 255 -2.95 1.98 -0.32
N VAL A 256 -1.87 1.47 -0.91
CA VAL A 256 -0.58 1.28 -0.23
C VAL A 256 0.40 2.28 -0.80
N TYR A 257 1.07 3.03 0.07
CA TYR A 257 2.08 4.00 -0.31
C TYR A 257 3.41 3.65 0.33
N MET A 258 4.47 3.48 -0.47
CA MET A 258 5.75 2.97 0.02
C MET A 258 6.36 3.82 1.15
N LEU A 259 6.57 5.11 0.90
CA LEU A 259 7.22 6.00 1.88
C LEU A 259 6.31 6.32 3.10
N PRO A 260 5.02 6.65 2.92
CA PRO A 260 4.09 6.83 4.04
C PRO A 260 4.00 5.63 4.98
N SER A 261 4.14 4.40 4.48
CA SER A 261 4.12 3.19 5.32
C SER A 261 5.31 3.06 6.30
N PHE A 262 6.35 3.90 6.19
CA PHE A 262 7.45 3.94 7.16
C PHE A 262 7.24 4.95 8.30
N TYR A 263 6.15 5.73 8.27
CA TYR A 263 5.84 6.62 9.38
C TYR A 263 5.31 5.81 10.56
N ASN A 264 6.03 5.86 11.68
CA ASN A 264 5.62 5.19 12.90
C ASN A 264 4.50 5.97 13.59
N HIS A 265 3.59 5.23 14.21
CA HIS A 265 2.51 5.80 15.00
C HIS A 265 3.05 6.42 16.29
N ASP A 266 2.78 7.71 16.51
CA ASP A 266 3.00 8.41 17.77
C ASP A 266 1.76 9.28 18.06
N PHE A 267 1.14 9.07 19.23
CA PHE A 267 -0.04 9.83 19.67
C PHE A 267 0.21 11.34 19.79
N ARG A 268 1.48 11.80 19.75
CA ARG A 268 1.83 13.18 20.10
C ARG A 268 2.38 14.05 18.97
N ARG A 269 2.78 13.53 17.80
CA ARG A 269 3.71 14.30 16.95
C ARG A 269 3.48 14.43 15.44
N CYS A 270 2.56 13.73 14.78
CA CYS A 270 2.29 13.97 13.36
C CYS A 270 0.89 13.49 12.98
N SER A 271 0.07 14.34 12.34
CA SER A 271 -1.08 13.85 11.56
C SER A 271 -0.62 13.59 10.13
N CYS A 272 -0.59 12.33 9.70
CA CYS A 272 -0.46 12.00 8.28
C CYS A 272 -1.78 12.31 7.56
N LYS A 273 -1.91 13.52 7.02
CA LYS A 273 -3.00 13.87 6.10
C LYS A 273 -2.45 13.75 4.68
N ILE A 274 -2.84 12.71 3.95
CA ILE A 274 -2.51 12.57 2.53
C ILE A 274 -3.52 13.40 1.75
N GLU A 275 -3.20 14.67 1.52
CA GLU A 275 -4.03 15.55 0.71
C GLU A 275 -3.72 15.35 -0.77
N GLY A 276 -4.75 15.06 -1.58
CA GLY A 276 -4.65 15.17 -3.03
C GLY A 276 -4.40 16.62 -3.43
N PRO A 277 -3.86 16.91 -4.62
CA PRO A 277 -3.58 18.28 -5.03
C PRO A 277 -4.87 19.09 -5.03
N SER A 278 -4.99 20.04 -4.09
CA SER A 278 -5.96 21.12 -4.15
C SER A 278 -5.50 22.06 -5.25
N ARG A 279 -6.37 22.33 -6.21
CA ARG A 279 -6.18 23.49 -7.08
C ARG A 279 -6.55 24.70 -6.23
N TYR A 280 -5.56 25.51 -5.88
CA TYR A 280 -5.77 26.95 -5.78
C TYR A 280 -5.64 27.52 -7.19
#